data_AF-A0A9D6Q472-F1
#
_entry.id   AF-A0A9D6Q472-F1
#
_cell.length_a   1.000
_cell.length_b   1.000
_cell.length_c   1.000
_cell.angle_alpha   90.00
_cell.angle_beta   90.00
_cell.angle_gamma   90.00
#
_symmetry.space_group_name_H-M   'P 1'
#
loop_
_entity.id
_entity.type
_entity.pdbx_description
1 polymer ?
#
loop_
_entity_poly.entity_id
_entity_poly.type
_entity_poly.pdbx_seq_one_letter_code
_entity_poly.pdbx_strand_id
1 'polypeptide(L)'
;MIIIFHASSAVSQYLLGRGNKVGIRIPGNSLTLLFLKAADRPVTATSANISGEPSPADPVEIKENLCKKIDIILDAGKTTGIKESTVIDITENPPICIREGMITIKEIENYLGIKLQRGAI
;
A
#
# COMPACT_ATOMS: atom_id res chain seq x y z
N MET A 1 5.35 -1.37 3.90
CA MET A 1 4.34 -2.08 4.71
C MET A 1 3.09 -1.22 4.79
N ILE A 2 1.92 -1.87 4.83
CA ILE A 2 0.61 -1.26 5.07
C ILE A 2 0.12 -1.83 6.40
N ILE A 3 -0.43 -0.98 7.28
CA ILE A 3 -1.07 -1.37 8.52
C ILE A 3 -2.56 -1.03 8.42
N ILE A 4 -3.42 -1.98 8.75
CA ILE A 4 -4.88 -1.81 8.72
C ILE A 4 -5.37 -1.41 10.11
N PHE A 5 -6.20 -0.37 10.15
CA PHE A 5 -6.83 0.18 11.35
C PHE A 5 -8.34 0.20 11.19
N HIS A 6 -9.07 0.31 12.31
CA HIS A 6 -10.44 0.81 12.26
C HIS A 6 -10.42 2.27 11.79
N ALA A 7 -11.23 2.59 10.79
CA ALA A 7 -11.31 3.94 10.27
C ALA A 7 -12.08 4.84 11.23
N SER A 8 -11.66 6.11 11.32
CA SER A 8 -12.47 7.14 11.97
C SER A 8 -13.60 7.59 11.06
N SER A 9 -14.61 8.26 11.62
CA SER A 9 -15.72 8.86 10.85
C SER A 9 -15.28 9.94 9.86
N ALA A 10 -14.03 10.43 9.96
CA ALA A 10 -13.48 11.40 9.03
C ALA A 10 -13.02 10.77 7.70
N VAL A 11 -12.84 9.46 7.64
CA VAL A 11 -12.44 8.75 6.41
C VAL A 11 -13.67 8.55 5.53
N SER A 12 -13.59 8.98 4.28
CA SER A 12 -14.65 8.79 3.29
C SER A 12 -15.03 7.31 3.14
N GLN A 13 -16.33 7.01 3.08
CA GLN A 13 -16.84 5.66 2.88
C GLN A 13 -16.32 4.97 1.61
N TYR A 14 -15.95 5.75 0.58
CA TYR A 14 -15.38 5.25 -0.66
C TYR A 14 -13.94 4.71 -0.51
N LEU A 15 -13.28 5.01 0.62
CA LEU A 15 -11.93 4.55 0.94
C LEU A 15 -11.92 3.38 1.92
N LEU A 16 -13.08 2.99 2.45
CA LEU A 16 -13.18 1.94 3.45
C LEU A 16 -13.11 0.55 2.81
N GLY A 17 -12.29 -0.31 3.41
CA GLY A 17 -12.31 -1.74 3.17
C GLY A 17 -13.41 -2.44 3.97
N ARG A 18 -13.39 -3.78 3.93
CA ARG A 18 -14.31 -4.61 4.72
C ARG A 18 -14.22 -4.27 6.21
N GLY A 19 -15.37 -4.22 6.89
CA GLY A 19 -15.43 -3.99 8.34
C GLY A 19 -15.10 -2.56 8.78
N ASN A 20 -15.30 -1.55 7.92
CA ASN A 20 -14.97 -0.14 8.19
C ASN A 20 -13.49 0.05 8.56
N LYS A 21 -12.61 -0.70 7.88
CA LYS A 21 -11.17 -0.64 8.08
C LYS A 21 -10.47 0.18 6.99
N VAL A 22 -9.32 0.76 7.30
CA VAL A 22 -8.49 1.52 6.37
C VAL A 22 -7.03 1.09 6.46
N GLY A 23 -6.39 0.87 5.31
CA GLY A 23 -4.97 0.56 5.22
C GLY A 23 -4.14 1.82 5.07
N ILE A 24 -3.15 2.02 5.95
CA ILE A 24 -2.25 3.18 5.93
C ILE A 24 -0.81 2.72 5.68
N ARG A 25 -0.08 3.46 4.84
CA ARG A 25 1.34 3.24 4.55
C ARG A 25 2.10 4.55 4.56
N ILE A 26 3.31 4.48 5.14
CA ILE A 26 4.35 5.47 4.92
C ILE A 26 5.33 4.89 3.88
N PRO A 27 5.48 5.50 2.69
CA PRO A 27 6.39 5.00 1.67
C PRO A 27 7.85 5.25 2.06
N GLY A 28 8.74 4.30 1.75
CA GLY A 28 10.17 4.42 2.01
C GLY A 28 10.97 5.15 0.90
N ASN A 29 10.29 5.63 -0.15
CA ASN A 29 10.93 6.35 -1.24
C ASN A 29 10.93 7.86 -0.95
N SER A 30 12.11 8.50 -1.01
CA SER A 30 12.29 9.91 -0.68
C SER A 30 11.51 10.85 -1.60
N LEU A 31 11.45 10.57 -2.91
CA LEU A 31 10.66 11.35 -3.86
C LEU A 31 9.16 11.27 -3.55
N THR A 32 8.63 10.07 -3.26
CA THR A 32 7.23 9.92 -2.84
C THR A 32 6.94 10.70 -1.56
N LEU A 33 7.86 10.69 -0.59
CA LEU A 33 7.71 11.48 0.63
C LEU A 33 7.74 12.99 0.36
N LEU A 34 8.59 13.47 -0.55
CA LEU A 34 8.60 14.87 -0.99
C LEU A 34 7.28 15.27 -1.66
N PHE A 35 6.77 14.41 -2.54
CA PHE A 35 5.46 14.61 -3.15
C PHE A 35 4.34 14.69 -2.09
N LEU A 36 4.29 13.77 -1.14
CA LEU A 36 3.29 13.77 -0.08
C LEU A 36 3.38 15.02 0.81
N LYS A 37 4.60 15.50 1.10
CA LYS A 37 4.82 16.76 1.80
C LYS A 37 4.31 17.96 0.99
N ALA A 38 4.57 18.00 -0.31
CA ALA A 38 4.11 19.08 -1.19
C ALA A 38 2.58 19.06 -1.40
N ALA A 39 1.96 17.87 -1.40
CA ALA A 39 0.52 17.72 -1.51
C ALA A 39 -0.23 18.22 -0.27
N ASP A 40 0.45 18.26 0.89
CA ASP A 40 -0.06 18.69 2.19
C ASP A 40 -1.39 18.02 2.58
N ARG A 41 -1.53 16.74 2.21
CA ARG A 41 -2.70 15.90 2.49
C ARG A 41 -2.38 14.42 2.33
N PRO A 42 -3.15 13.51 2.96
CA PRO A 42 -3.08 12.09 2.64
C PRO A 42 -3.45 11.83 1.18
N VAL A 43 -2.75 10.91 0.54
CA VAL A 43 -3.03 10.48 -0.83
C VAL A 43 -3.48 9.04 -0.82
N THR A 44 -4.67 8.78 -1.36
CA THR A 44 -5.10 7.42 -1.65
C THR A 44 -4.42 6.93 -2.93
N ALA A 45 -3.93 5.70 -2.93
CA ALA A 45 -3.26 5.12 -4.09
C ALA A 45 -3.49 3.61 -4.15
N THR A 46 -3.76 3.13 -5.35
CA THR A 46 -3.64 1.72 -5.73
C THR A 46 -2.40 1.55 -6.60
N SER A 47 -2.09 0.31 -6.99
CA SER A 47 -1.10 0.09 -8.05
C SER A 47 -1.56 0.78 -9.35
N ALA A 48 -0.61 1.39 -10.07
CA ALA A 48 -0.86 2.22 -11.25
C ALA A 48 -1.09 1.36 -12.52
N ASN A 49 -1.98 0.38 -12.42
CA ASN A 49 -2.33 -0.55 -13.48
C ASN A 49 -3.85 -0.59 -13.70
N ILE A 50 -4.24 -1.14 -14.85
CA ILE A 50 -5.62 -1.52 -15.07
C ILE A 50 -5.91 -2.75 -14.21
N SER A 51 -7.07 -2.77 -13.56
CA SER A 51 -7.47 -3.87 -12.69
C SER A 51 -7.32 -5.22 -13.38
N GLY A 52 -6.65 -6.16 -12.72
CA GLY A 52 -6.34 -7.49 -13.24
C GLY A 52 -5.01 -7.61 -13.98
N GLU A 53 -4.34 -6.49 -14.28
CA GLU A 53 -3.05 -6.49 -14.96
C GLU A 53 -1.87 -6.41 -13.97
N PRO A 54 -0.65 -6.78 -14.41
CA PRO A 54 0.56 -6.59 -13.61
C PRO A 54 0.77 -5.11 -13.24
N SER A 55 1.31 -4.86 -12.04
CA SER A 55 1.72 -3.51 -11.64
C SER A 55 2.97 -3.08 -12.41
N PRO A 56 3.01 -1.87 -12.99
CA PRO A 56 4.21 -1.38 -13.68
C PRO A 56 5.31 -1.11 -12.65
N ALA A 57 6.52 -1.57 -12.96
CA ALA A 57 7.72 -1.27 -12.19
C ALA A 57 8.50 -0.10 -12.82
N ASP A 58 8.32 0.14 -14.12
CA ASP A 58 8.91 1.24 -14.87
C ASP A 58 7.80 2.11 -15.46
N PRO A 59 7.89 3.46 -15.42
CA PRO A 59 6.92 4.34 -16.06
C PRO A 59 6.65 4.04 -17.54
N VAL A 60 7.63 3.50 -18.28
CA VAL A 60 7.42 3.11 -19.69
C VAL A 60 6.47 1.90 -19.86
N GLU A 61 6.23 1.13 -18.80
CA GLU A 61 5.30 0.00 -18.79
C GLU A 61 3.84 0.45 -18.58
N ILE A 62 3.61 1.73 -18.24
CA ILE A 62 2.27 2.29 -18.09
C ILE A 62 1.60 2.30 -19.46
N LYS A 63 0.49 1.57 -19.57
CA LYS A 63 -0.22 1.43 -20.84
C LYS A 63 -0.82 2.75 -21.32
N GLU A 64 -0.77 2.97 -22.63
CA GLU A 64 -1.31 4.18 -23.27
C GLU A 64 -2.77 4.48 -22.91
N ASN A 65 -3.60 3.44 -22.75
CA ASN A 65 -5.00 3.59 -22.39
C ASN A 65 -5.20 4.07 -20.94
N LEU A 66 -4.25 3.82 -20.04
CA LEU A 66 -4.20 4.42 -18.71
C LEU A 66 -3.65 5.86 -18.80
N CYS A 67 -2.62 6.10 -19.62
CA CYS A 67 -2.09 7.45 -19.88
C CYS A 67 -3.16 8.43 -20.37
N LYS A 68 -4.13 7.96 -21.16
CA LYS A 68 -5.28 8.77 -21.64
C LYS A 68 -6.29 9.14 -20.54
N LYS A 69 -6.20 8.54 -19.34
CA LYS A 69 -7.15 8.70 -18.23
C LYS A 69 -6.55 9.38 -17.00
N ILE A 70 -5.27 9.74 -17.03
CA ILE A 70 -4.56 10.35 -15.89
C ILE A 70 -4.04 11.72 -16.29
N ASP A 71 -4.10 12.67 -15.35
CA ASP A 71 -3.68 14.05 -15.61
C ASP A 71 -2.16 14.19 -15.66
N ILE A 72 -1.45 13.42 -14.82
CA ILE A 72 -0.01 13.57 -14.58
C ILE A 72 0.63 12.20 -14.32
N ILE A 73 1.82 12.00 -14.90
CA ILE A 73 2.77 10.95 -14.49
C ILE A 73 3.98 11.62 -13.86
N LEU A 74 4.33 11.20 -12.64
CA LEU A 74 5.60 11.57 -12.01
C LEU A 74 6.62 10.48 -12.30
N ASP A 75 7.44 10.69 -13.33
CA ASP A 75 8.51 9.76 -13.70
C ASP A 75 9.71 9.91 -12.76
N ALA A 76 10.05 8.82 -12.07
CA ALA A 76 11.17 8.71 -11.14
C ALA A 76 12.13 7.57 -11.53
N GLY A 77 12.00 7.05 -12.76
CA GLY A 77 12.63 5.82 -13.21
C GLY A 77 12.03 4.55 -12.58
N LYS A 78 12.73 3.43 -12.82
CA LYS A 78 12.31 2.11 -12.39
C LYS A 78 12.30 1.95 -10.87
N THR A 79 11.22 1.40 -10.33
CA THR A 79 11.12 1.03 -8.92
C THR A 79 12.08 -0.09 -8.56
N THR A 80 12.71 0.01 -7.38
CA THR A 80 13.64 -1.01 -6.86
C THR A 80 12.95 -2.12 -6.07
N GLY A 81 11.63 -2.04 -5.91
CA GLY A 81 10.84 -2.99 -5.14
C GLY A 81 10.67 -4.32 -5.89
N ILE A 82 11.06 -5.42 -5.27
CA ILE A 82 10.95 -6.78 -5.86
C ILE A 82 9.57 -7.38 -5.60
N LYS A 83 8.91 -6.98 -4.51
CA LYS A 83 7.58 -7.45 -4.09
C LYS A 83 6.71 -6.28 -3.64
N GLU A 84 5.41 -6.52 -3.53
CA GLU A 84 4.46 -5.56 -2.99
C GLU A 84 4.68 -5.33 -1.48
N SER A 85 3.94 -4.35 -0.92
CA SER A 85 3.95 -4.14 0.52
C SER A 85 3.29 -5.28 1.27
N THR A 86 3.96 -5.72 2.35
CA THR A 86 3.38 -6.51 3.43
C THR A 86 2.20 -5.77 4.05
N VAL A 87 1.10 -6.48 4.32
CA VAL A 87 -0.15 -5.94 4.86
C VAL A 87 -0.47 -6.65 6.17
N ILE A 88 -0.48 -5.89 7.27
CA ILE A 88 -0.81 -6.38 8.61
C ILE A 88 -2.10 -5.73 9.09
N ASP A 89 -3.04 -6.54 9.56
CA ASP A 89 -4.24 -6.09 10.25
C ASP A 89 -4.04 -6.15 11.76
N ILE A 90 -4.07 -4.97 12.38
CA ILE A 90 -3.90 -4.81 13.84
C ILE A 90 -5.23 -4.56 14.56
N THR A 91 -6.36 -4.64 13.87
CA THR A 91 -7.67 -4.54 14.54
C THR A 91 -8.04 -5.83 15.28
N GLU A 92 -7.31 -6.90 15.03
CA GLU A 92 -7.48 -8.21 15.66
C GLU A 92 -6.32 -8.47 16.65
N ASN A 93 -6.56 -9.33 17.64
CA ASN A 93 -5.54 -9.73 18.61
C ASN A 93 -5.42 -11.26 18.71
N PRO A 94 -4.26 -11.87 18.40
CA PRO A 94 -3.05 -11.25 17.85
C PRO A 94 -3.22 -10.73 16.40
N PRO A 95 -2.37 -9.77 15.94
CA PRO A 95 -2.49 -9.18 14.61
C PRO A 95 -2.39 -10.22 13.48
N ILE A 96 -3.11 -9.97 12.38
CA ILE A 96 -3.20 -10.88 11.24
C ILE A 96 -2.31 -10.39 10.10
N CYS A 97 -1.44 -11.25 9.57
CA CYS A 97 -0.81 -10.99 8.28
C CYS A 97 -1.77 -11.34 7.15
N ILE A 98 -2.30 -10.32 6.46
CA ILE A 98 -3.19 -10.49 5.30
C ILE A 98 -2.40 -10.84 4.04
N ARG A 99 -1.22 -10.24 3.88
CA ARG A 99 -0.31 -10.52 2.76
C ARG A 99 1.14 -10.32 3.18
N GLU A 100 1.97 -11.33 2.98
CA GLU A 100 3.42 -11.18 3.08
C GLU A 100 3.97 -10.53 1.80
N GLY A 101 4.81 -9.50 1.97
CA GLY A 101 5.44 -8.77 0.86
C GLY A 101 6.92 -8.57 1.11
N MET A 102 7.44 -7.36 0.86
CA MET A 102 8.86 -7.02 1.06
C MET A 102 9.39 -7.24 2.48
N ILE A 103 8.56 -7.06 3.51
CA ILE A 103 8.92 -7.33 4.90
C ILE A 103 8.32 -8.69 5.24
N THR A 104 9.17 -9.67 5.55
CA THR A 104 8.70 -11.02 5.85
C THR A 104 7.97 -11.05 7.19
N ILE A 105 7.06 -12.01 7.33
CA ILE A 105 6.40 -12.22 8.61
C ILE A 105 7.42 -12.51 9.71
N LYS A 106 8.47 -13.28 9.40
CA LYS A 106 9.53 -13.60 10.37
C LYS A 106 10.22 -12.34 10.91
N GLU A 107 10.52 -11.37 10.06
CA GLU A 107 11.09 -10.09 10.50
C GLU A 107 10.14 -9.34 11.45
N ILE A 108 8.84 -9.33 11.14
CA ILE A 108 7.83 -8.65 11.98
C ILE A 108 7.66 -9.37 13.32
N GLU A 109 7.54 -10.71 13.31
CA GLU A 109 7.44 -11.51 14.53
C GLU A 109 8.67 -11.35 15.43
N ASN A 110 9.87 -11.32 14.84
CA ASN A 110 11.11 -11.07 15.57
C ASN A 110 11.15 -9.68 16.20
N TYR A 111 10.68 -8.66 15.49
CA TYR A 111 10.64 -7.28 15.99
C TYR A 111 9.61 -7.10 17.11
N LEU A 112 8.43 -7.70 16.98
CA LEU A 112 7.35 -7.57 17.96
C LEU A 112 7.45 -8.53 19.14
N GLY A 113 8.20 -9.63 19.01
CA GLY A 113 8.28 -10.69 20.02
C GLY A 113 6.99 -11.52 20.15
N ILE A 114 6.08 -11.45 19.18
CA ILE A 114 4.81 -12.19 19.15
C ILE A 114 4.62 -12.90 17.81
N LYS A 115 3.79 -13.96 17.80
CA LYS A 115 3.37 -14.63 16.57
C LYS A 115 2.19 -13.92 15.93
N LEU A 116 2.26 -13.74 14.61
CA LEU A 116 1.15 -13.21 13.83
C LEU A 116 0.19 -14.34 13.43
N GLN A 117 -1.10 -14.04 13.40
CA GLN A 117 -2.08 -14.88 12.70
C GLN A 117 -1.83 -14.84 11.18
N ARG A 118 -2.32 -15.86 10.48
CA ARG A 118 -2.24 -15.95 9.01
C ARG A 118 -3.64 -15.73 8.46
N GLY A 119 -3.84 -14.66 7.70
CA GLY A 119 -5.09 -14.42 7.00
C GLY A 119 -5.20 -15.33 5.77
N ALA A 120 -6.41 -15.82 5.50
CA ALA A 120 -6.72 -16.34 4.16
C ALA A 120 -6.91 -15.15 3.21
N ILE A 121 -6.33 -15.24 2.01
CA ILE A 121 -6.52 -14.25 0.93
C ILE A 121 -7.91 -14.43 0.32
#